data_AF-A0A0P7KK44-F1
#
_entry.id   AF-A0A0P7KK44-F1
#
_cell.length_a   1.000
_cell.length_b   1.000
_cell.length_c   1.000
_cell.angle_alpha   90.00
_cell.angle_beta   90.00
_cell.angle_gamma   90.00
#
_symmetry.space_group_name_H-M   'P 1'
#
loop_
_entity.id
_entity.type
_entity.pdbx_description
1 polymer ?
#
loop_
_entity_poly.entity_id
_entity_poly.type
_entity_poly.pdbx_seq_one_letter_code
_entity_poly.pdbx_strand_id
1 'polypeptide(L)' 'MPKGQEGQAGRFYADLLGLSERPKPASLSGRGGVWFEKGALRLHLGVEEGFAVSTPLTRLATGLKFWKQSDFR' A
#
# COMPACT_ATOMS: atom_id res chain seq x y z
N MET A 1 3.09 -1.47 3.58
CA MET A 1 3.55 -0.36 4.45
C MET A 1 3.70 -0.86 5.89
N PRO A 2 4.50 -0.22 6.76
CA PRO A 2 4.62 -0.64 8.15
C PRO A 2 3.29 -0.51 8.91
N LYS A 3 3.09 -1.35 9.93
CA LYS A 3 1.93 -1.30 10.82
C LYS A 3 1.88 0.04 11.57
N GLY A 4 0.69 0.66 11.67
CA GLY A 4 0.50 1.94 12.36
C GLY A 4 0.76 3.18 11.50
N GLN A 5 1.22 2.99 10.26
CA GLN A 5 1.50 4.08 9.32
C GLN A 5 0.29 4.49 8.48
N GLU A 6 -0.90 3.91 8.73
CA GLU A 6 -2.16 4.26 8.06
C GLU A 6 -2.43 5.77 8.11
N GLY A 7 -2.18 6.43 9.25
CA GLY A 7 -2.37 7.87 9.39
C GLY A 7 -1.43 8.70 8.50
N GLN A 8 -0.18 8.25 8.28
CA GLN A 8 0.74 8.91 7.36
C GLN A 8 0.32 8.70 5.90
N ALA A 9 -0.20 7.51 5.59
CA ALA A 9 -0.77 7.24 4.28
C ALA A 9 -1.98 8.16 4.01
N GLY A 10 -2.86 8.39 4.98
CA GLY A 10 -3.95 9.36 4.84
C GLY A 10 -3.45 10.76 4.46
N ARG A 11 -2.47 11.30 5.20
CA ARG A 11 -1.92 12.64 4.93
C ARG A 11 -1.31 12.79 3.53
N PHE A 12 -0.59 11.76 3.06
CA PHE A 12 0.04 11.85 1.76
C PHE A 12 -0.95 11.57 0.62
N TYR A 13 -1.68 10.46 0.69
CA TYR A 13 -2.53 10.01 -0.41
C TYR A 13 -3.86 10.74 -0.45
N ALA A 14 -4.48 11.03 0.70
CA ALA A 14 -5.72 11.79 0.74
C ALA A 14 -5.46 13.30 0.68
N ASP A 15 -4.69 13.86 1.61
CA ASP A 15 -4.59 15.32 1.69
C ASP A 15 -3.71 15.91 0.57
N LEU A 16 -2.54 15.30 0.31
CA LEU A 16 -1.59 15.86 -0.66
C LEU A 16 -1.93 15.49 -2.12
N LEU A 17 -2.28 14.22 -2.37
CA LEU A 17 -2.61 13.74 -3.71
C LEU A 17 -4.12 13.85 -4.05
N GLY A 18 -4.96 14.15 -3.06
CA GLY A 18 -6.40 14.31 -3.25
C GLY A 18 -7.09 13.00 -3.61
N LEU A 19 -6.63 11.85 -3.12
CA LEU A 19 -7.30 10.56 -3.32
C LEU A 19 -8.38 10.36 -2.24
N SER A 20 -9.55 9.84 -2.61
CA SER A 20 -10.60 9.58 -1.64
C SER A 20 -10.37 8.26 -0.94
N GLU A 21 -10.35 8.27 0.40
CA GLU A 21 -10.26 7.04 1.19
C GLU A 21 -11.53 6.19 1.00
N ARG A 22 -11.34 4.89 0.80
CA ARG A 22 -12.40 3.90 0.65
C ARG A 22 -12.33 2.86 1.77
N PRO A 23 -13.47 2.50 2.37
CA PRO A 23 -13.51 1.43 3.36
C PRO A 23 -13.18 0.09 2.70
N LYS A 24 -12.40 -0.74 3.39
CA LYS A 24 -12.11 -2.10 2.96
C LYS A 24 -13.37 -2.97 3.03
N PRO A 25 -13.54 -3.95 2.12
CA PRO A 25 -14.55 -4.99 2.25
C PRO A 25 -14.36 -5.76 3.56
N ALA A 26 -15.47 -6.19 4.19
CA ALA A 26 -15.47 -6.86 5.49
C ALA A 26 -14.49 -8.06 5.56
N SER A 27 -14.35 -8.82 4.46
CA SER A 27 -13.43 -9.96 4.35
C SER A 27 -11.94 -9.61 4.50
N LEU A 28 -11.56 -8.34 4.33
CA LEU A 28 -10.17 -7.86 4.39
C LEU A 28 -9.92 -6.87 5.53
N SER A 29 -10.93 -6.57 6.35
CA SER A 29 -10.85 -5.56 7.41
C SER A 29 -9.79 -5.90 8.48
N GLY A 30 -9.54 -7.19 8.74
CA GLY A 30 -8.59 -7.64 9.76
C GLY A 30 -7.10 -7.53 9.41
N ARG A 31 -6.74 -7.21 8.16
CA ARG A 31 -5.34 -7.21 7.67
C ARG A 31 -4.60 -5.88 7.81
N GLY A 32 -5.23 -4.86 8.42
CA GLY A 32 -4.65 -3.50 8.49
C GLY A 32 -4.54 -2.83 7.12
N GLY A 33 -4.17 -1.55 7.09
CA GLY A 33 -3.98 -0.78 5.84
C GLY A 33 -5.17 0.07 5.39
N VAL A 34 -5.04 0.73 4.23
CA VAL A 34 -5.98 1.74 3.72
C VAL A 34 -6.13 1.66 2.21
N TRP A 35 -7.34 1.92 1.70
CA TRP A 35 -7.64 1.95 0.27
C TRP A 35 -7.99 3.37 -0.16
N PHE A 36 -7.56 3.75 -1.36
CA PHE A 36 -7.86 5.05 -1.96
C PHE A 36 -8.36 4.90 -3.39
N GLU A 37 -9.20 5.83 -3.83
CA GLU A 37 -9.78 5.87 -5.17
C GLU A 37 -9.83 7.30 -5.71
N LYS A 38 -9.58 7.47 -7.01
CA LYS A 38 -9.82 8.73 -7.74
C LYS A 38 -10.11 8.46 -9.21
N GLY A 39 -11.37 8.57 -9.60
CA GLY A 39 -11.81 8.24 -10.96
C GLY A 39 -11.51 6.77 -11.29
N ALA A 40 -10.66 6.54 -12.30
CA ALA A 40 -10.24 5.18 -12.68
C ALA A 40 -9.09 4.62 -11.82
N LEU A 41 -8.44 5.43 -10.99
CA LEU A 41 -7.32 5.00 -10.14
C LEU A 41 -7.83 4.34 -8.87
N ARG A 42 -7.33 3.13 -8.58
CA ARG A 42 -7.54 2.41 -7.31
C ARG A 42 -6.18 2.07 -6.71
N LEU A 43 -5.96 2.48 -5.47
CA LEU A 43 -4.71 2.26 -4.74
C LEU A 43 -5.00 1.51 -3.44
N HIS A 44 -4.40 0.34 -3.28
CA HIS A 44 -4.57 -0.49 -2.08
C HIS A 44 -3.24 -0.58 -1.32
N LEU A 45 -3.19 -0.01 -0.11
CA LEU A 45 -2.01 -0.05 0.75
C LEU A 45 -2.23 -1.08 1.86
N GLY A 46 -1.65 -2.26 1.69
CA GLY A 46 -1.62 -3.30 2.73
C GLY A 46 -0.56 -3.02 3.78
N VAL A 47 -0.83 -3.43 5.02
CA VAL A 47 0.19 -3.51 6.08
C VAL A 47 0.97 -4.81 5.92
N GLU A 48 2.29 -4.74 6.06
CA GLU A 48 3.19 -5.89 6.00
C GLU A 48 4.10 -5.90 7.24
N GLU A 49 4.17 -7.05 7.91
CA GLU A 49 5.10 -7.27 9.01
C GLU A 49 6.50 -7.52 8.43
N GLY A 50 7.49 -6.75 8.88
CA GLY A 50 8.85 -6.80 8.34
C GLY A 50 9.07 -5.97 7.07
N PHE A 51 8.24 -4.94 6.83
CA PHE A 51 8.44 -4.00 5.71
C PHE A 51 9.88 -3.49 5.66
N ALA A 52 10.64 -3.99 4.69
CA ALA A 52 11.98 -3.51 4.41
C ALA A 52 11.87 -2.24 3.57
N VAL A 53 12.24 -1.09 4.17
CA VAL A 53 12.51 0.10 3.37
C VAL A 53 13.58 -0.26 2.35
N SER A 54 13.29 -0.08 1.06
CA SER A 54 14.30 -0.22 0.01
C SER A 54 15.27 0.94 0.16
N THR A 55 16.34 0.74 0.92
CA THR A 55 17.44 1.70 1.04
C THR A 55 18.03 1.93 -0.36
N PRO A 56 18.40 3.17 -0.73
CA PRO A 56 19.13 3.43 -1.98
C PRO A 56 20.37 2.52 -2.05
N LEU A 57 20.69 2.10 -3.27
CA LEU A 57 21.60 1.03 -3.63
C LEU A 57 22.98 1.13 -2.96
N THR A 58 23.12 0.59 -1.74
CA THR A 58 24.42 0.26 -1.12
C THR A 58 24.39 -1.15 -0.51
N ARG A 59 23.35 -1.94 -0.77
CA ARG A 59 23.28 -3.34 -0.37
C ARG A 59 23.11 -4.20 -1.62
N LEU A 60 24.18 -4.91 -1.95
CA LEU A 60 24.26 -5.88 -3.04
C LEU A 60 23.08 -6.84 -2.99
N ALA A 61 22.54 -7.09 -4.18
CA ALA A 61 21.37 -7.92 -4.43
C ALA A 61 21.43 -9.28 -3.72
N THR A 62 20.32 -9.69 -3.10
CA THR A 62 19.90 -11.10 -3.10
C THR A 62 18.38 -11.18 -2.91
N GLY A 63 17.69 -11.78 -3.89
CA GLY A 63 16.32 -12.29 -3.70
C GLY A 63 15.19 -11.45 -4.31
N LEU A 64 15.26 -11.11 -5.60
CA LEU A 64 14.11 -10.53 -6.31
C LEU A 64 13.08 -11.64 -6.60
N LYS A 65 12.02 -11.74 -5.79
CA LYS A 65 10.82 -12.48 -6.18
C LYS A 65 9.90 -11.54 -6.97
N PHE A 66 9.83 -11.77 -8.27
CA PHE A 66 8.93 -11.09 -9.19
C PHE A 66 7.47 -11.35 -8.77
N TRP A 67 6.73 -10.31 -8.41
CA TRP A 67 5.28 -10.39 -8.27
C TRP A 67 4.65 -10.35 -9.67
N LYS A 68 3.85 -11.37 -9.98
CA LYS A 68 3.08 -11.47 -11.22
C LYS A 68 1.78 -10.66 -11.08
N GLN A 69 1.61 -9.65 -11.95
CA GLN A 69 0.34 -8.96 -12.17
C GLN A 69 -0.73 -10.01 -12.56
N SER A 70 -1.77 -10.19 -11.74
CA SER A 70 -2.95 -10.97 -12.11
C SER A 70 -4.17 -10.05 -12.06
N ASP A 71 -4.57 -9.65 -13.26
CA ASP A 71 -5.93 -9.39 -13.74
C ASP A 71 -6.99 -8.97 -12.71
N PHE A 72 -7.28 -7.66 -12.67
CA PHE A 72 -8.63 -7.18 -12.35
C PHE A 72 -9.42 -7.09 -13.66
N ARG A 73 -10.36 -8.02 -13.84
CA ARG A 73 -11.52 -7.85 -14.72
C ARG A 73 -12.68 -7.26 -13.93
#